data_AF-A0A0N5BKG1-F1
#
_entry.id   AF-A0A0N5BKG1-F1
#
_cell.length_a   1.000
_cell.length_b   1.000
_cell.length_c   1.000
_cell.angle_alpha   90.00
_cell.angle_beta   90.00
_cell.angle_gamma   90.00
#
_symmetry.space_group_name_H-M   'P 1'
#
loop_
_entity.id
_entity.type
_entity.pdbx_description
1 polymer ?
#
loop_
_entity_poly.entity_id
_entity_poly.type
_entity_poly.pdbx_seq_one_letter_code
_entity_poly.pdbx_strand_id
1 'polypeptide(L)'
;MNLKIFVILISIITTIRAESEACSACHTIVTLLHQIWGSSTVDDCLADALTFVCDKLKIEDNFVCKGIIGDFKDEFFYVAGKLIVNPEEMCSLLIQDCGTPILELGSNWTIPIHGNKPPVTVPNLPDPSKPKLKVLHISDIHIDSQYLPGSEAECSEPECCRPPKDQEEIVLGNVNVSAPKWGHIGHCDIPYATLENMLQHISKTHSDIDYI
;
A
#
# COMPACT_ATOMS: atom_id res chain seq x y z
N MET A 1 51.65 -31.72 11.86
CA MET A 1 50.33 -31.26 11.38
C MET A 1 49.28 -31.76 12.37
N ASN A 2 48.60 -30.85 13.08
CA ASN A 2 47.84 -31.16 14.29
C ASN A 2 46.53 -31.90 13.95
N LEU A 3 46.28 -33.08 14.54
CA LEU A 3 45.08 -33.90 14.28
C LEU A 3 43.77 -33.12 14.48
N LYS A 4 43.77 -32.14 15.40
CA LYS A 4 42.65 -31.21 15.62
C LYS A 4 42.34 -30.33 14.40
N ILE A 5 43.36 -29.89 13.65
CA ILE A 5 43.20 -29.06 12.44
C ILE A 5 42.53 -29.88 11.33
N PHE A 6 42.88 -31.16 11.21
CA PHE A 6 42.32 -32.05 10.18
C PHE A 6 40.84 -32.36 10.42
N VAL A 7 40.44 -32.60 11.67
CA VAL A 7 39.03 -32.82 12.04
C VAL A 7 38.20 -31.56 11.79
N ILE A 8 38.71 -30.38 12.18
CA ILE A 8 38.05 -29.10 11.90
C ILE A 8 37.89 -28.88 10.39
N LEU A 9 38.93 -29.17 9.60
CA LEU A 9 38.87 -29.02 8.14
C LEU A 9 37.86 -29.98 7.50
N ILE A 10 37.79 -31.23 7.95
CA ILE A 10 36.79 -32.21 7.46
C ILE A 10 35.39 -31.75 7.81
N SER A 11 35.14 -31.35 9.07
CA SER A 11 33.84 -30.84 9.49
C SER A 11 33.42 -29.63 8.67
N ILE A 12 34.33 -28.68 8.43
CA ILE A 12 34.08 -27.51 7.57
C ILE A 12 33.78 -27.95 6.13
N ILE A 13 34.55 -28.87 5.54
CA ILE A 13 34.32 -29.36 4.18
C ILE A 13 32.97 -30.09 4.07
N THR A 14 32.57 -30.86 5.08
CA THR A 14 31.27 -31.54 5.10
C THR A 14 30.11 -30.58 5.25
N THR A 15 30.25 -29.53 6.08
CA THR A 15 29.25 -28.48 6.23
C THR A 15 29.08 -27.68 4.93
N ILE A 16 30.19 -27.25 4.30
CA ILE A 16 30.18 -26.53 3.02
C ILE A 16 29.54 -27.37 1.91
N ARG A 17 29.81 -28.68 1.85
CA ARG A 17 29.17 -29.58 0.88
C ARG A 17 27.66 -29.70 1.10
N ALA A 18 27.23 -29.87 2.35
CA ALA A 18 25.81 -29.96 2.68
C ALA A 18 25.05 -28.65 2.37
N GLU A 19 25.66 -27.49 2.64
CA GLU A 19 25.09 -26.18 2.33
C GLU A 19 25.02 -25.92 0.81
N SER A 20 26.05 -26.30 0.05
CA SER A 20 26.04 -26.18 -1.41
C SER A 20 25.00 -27.07 -2.08
N GLU A 21 24.82 -28.31 -1.60
CA GLU A 21 23.79 -29.22 -2.11
C GLU A 21 22.37 -28.75 -1.72
N ALA A 22 22.19 -28.29 -0.48
CA ALA A 22 20.94 -27.70 -0.02
C ALA A 22 20.57 -26.45 -0.83
N CYS A 23 21.55 -25.61 -1.14
CA CYS A 23 21.35 -24.40 -1.95
C CYS A 23 20.89 -24.73 -3.37
N SER A 24 21.55 -25.68 -4.04
CA SER A 24 21.13 -26.13 -5.37
C SER A 24 19.73 -26.75 -5.37
N ALA A 25 19.40 -27.51 -4.32
CA ALA A 25 18.07 -28.08 -4.15
C ALA A 25 17.02 -26.97 -3.95
N CYS A 26 17.32 -25.95 -3.14
CA CYS A 26 16.45 -24.80 -2.94
C CYS A 26 16.14 -24.10 -4.26
N HIS A 27 17.16 -23.67 -5.02
CA HIS A 27 16.94 -22.97 -6.29
C HIS A 27 16.14 -23.83 -7.26
N THR A 28 16.37 -25.14 -7.31
CA THR A 28 15.61 -26.05 -8.18
C THR A 28 14.14 -26.09 -7.79
N ILE A 29 13.84 -26.34 -6.51
CA ILE A 29 12.46 -26.45 -6.02
C ILE A 29 11.73 -25.11 -6.16
N VAL A 30 12.34 -24.02 -5.70
CA VAL A 30 11.70 -22.70 -5.70
C VAL A 30 11.53 -22.19 -7.13
N THR A 31 12.46 -22.45 -8.05
CA THR A 31 12.27 -22.08 -9.47
C THR A 31 11.10 -22.82 -10.10
N LEU A 32 10.93 -24.12 -9.80
CA LEU A 32 9.78 -24.88 -10.28
C LEU A 32 8.45 -24.34 -9.73
N LEU A 33 8.41 -24.00 -8.43
CA LEU A 33 7.24 -23.36 -7.82
C LEU A 33 7.00 -21.95 -8.39
N HIS A 34 8.07 -21.21 -8.69
CA HIS A 34 7.99 -19.88 -9.26
C HIS A 34 7.44 -19.90 -10.70
N GLN A 35 7.64 -20.98 -11.46
CA GLN A 35 7.09 -21.11 -12.82
C GLN A 35 5.56 -21.25 -12.86
N ILE A 36 4.95 -21.75 -11.78
CA ILE A 36 3.48 -21.86 -11.67
C ILE A 36 2.86 -20.64 -10.97
N TRP A 37 3.69 -19.78 -10.37
CA TRP A 37 3.28 -18.52 -9.78
C TRP A 37 2.80 -17.53 -10.85
N GLY A 38 1.73 -16.79 -10.57
CA GLY A 38 1.14 -15.89 -11.56
C GLY A 38 0.32 -16.62 -12.64
N SER A 39 0.06 -17.93 -12.46
CA SER A 39 -0.91 -18.63 -13.28
C SER A 39 -2.31 -18.36 -12.74
N SER A 40 -3.28 -18.12 -13.64
CA SER A 40 -4.64 -17.73 -13.24
C SER A 40 -5.25 -18.70 -12.22
N THR A 41 -5.02 -20.01 -12.37
CA THR A 41 -5.51 -21.01 -11.41
C THR A 41 -4.91 -20.88 -10.02
N VAL A 42 -3.61 -20.59 -9.90
CA VAL A 42 -2.95 -20.43 -8.61
C VAL A 42 -3.39 -19.12 -7.97
N ASP A 43 -3.42 -18.04 -8.74
CA ASP A 43 -3.80 -16.70 -8.27
C ASP A 43 -5.26 -16.67 -7.81
N ASP A 44 -6.18 -17.28 -8.55
CA ASP A 44 -7.58 -17.41 -8.17
C ASP A 44 -7.75 -18.22 -6.88
N CYS A 45 -7.03 -19.34 -6.75
CA CYS A 45 -7.08 -20.17 -5.55
C CYS A 45 -6.55 -19.44 -4.31
N LEU A 46 -5.46 -18.67 -4.45
CA LEU A 46 -4.90 -17.86 -3.38
C LEU A 46 -5.82 -16.68 -3.04
N ALA A 47 -6.41 -16.02 -4.04
CA ALA A 47 -7.39 -14.95 -3.85
C ALA A 47 -8.63 -15.45 -3.09
N ASP A 48 -9.14 -16.64 -3.43
CA ASP A 48 -10.26 -17.27 -2.70
C ASP A 48 -9.88 -17.60 -1.26
N ALA A 49 -8.66 -18.12 -1.03
CA ALA A 49 -8.16 -18.41 0.30
C ALA A 49 -8.01 -17.13 1.15
N LEU A 50 -7.47 -16.06 0.57
CA LEU A 50 -7.36 -14.76 1.22
C LEU A 50 -8.74 -14.17 1.54
N THR A 51 -9.70 -14.29 0.63
CA THR A 51 -11.08 -13.84 0.83
C THR A 51 -11.75 -14.59 1.97
N PHE A 52 -11.54 -15.92 2.03
CA PHE A 52 -12.03 -16.74 3.13
C PHE A 52 -11.43 -16.33 4.47
N VAL A 53 -10.11 -16.10 4.53
CA VAL A 53 -9.43 -15.64 5.75
C VAL A 53 -9.97 -14.28 6.19
N CYS A 54 -10.14 -13.34 5.25
CA CYS A 54 -10.69 -12.01 5.52
C CYS A 54 -12.09 -12.07 6.14
N ASP A 55 -13.00 -12.87 5.56
CA ASP A 55 -14.35 -13.07 6.12
C ASP A 55 -14.34 -13.77 7.49
N LYS A 56 -13.52 -14.83 7.66
CA LYS A 56 -13.51 -15.61 8.90
C LYS A 56 -12.89 -14.89 10.08
N LEU A 57 -11.88 -14.06 9.82
CA LEU A 57 -11.27 -13.23 10.84
C LEU A 57 -12.03 -11.93 11.08
N LYS A 58 -13.09 -11.65 10.31
CA LYS A 58 -13.91 -10.42 10.41
C LYS A 58 -13.05 -9.17 10.31
N ILE A 59 -12.14 -9.18 9.31
CA ILE A 59 -11.30 -8.01 9.00
C ILE A 59 -12.17 -6.91 8.39
N GLU A 60 -12.97 -7.27 7.38
CA GLU A 60 -13.94 -6.40 6.71
C GLU A 60 -15.18 -7.20 6.31
N ASP A 61 -16.20 -6.51 5.82
CA ASP A 61 -17.39 -7.15 5.25
C ASP A 61 -17.05 -7.96 3.99
N ASN A 62 -17.81 -9.05 3.76
CA ASN A 62 -17.44 -10.04 2.74
C ASN A 62 -17.30 -9.45 1.33
N PHE A 63 -18.17 -8.50 0.98
CA PHE A 63 -18.10 -7.84 -0.32
C PHE A 63 -16.87 -6.92 -0.42
N VAL A 64 -16.43 -6.27 0.68
CA VAL A 64 -15.19 -5.48 0.74
C VAL A 64 -13.99 -6.38 0.53
N CYS A 65 -13.92 -7.51 1.27
CA CYS A 65 -12.86 -8.51 1.12
C CYS A 65 -12.76 -8.99 -0.34
N LYS A 66 -13.90 -9.35 -0.96
CA LYS A 66 -13.95 -9.77 -2.36
C LYS A 66 -13.54 -8.66 -3.32
N GLY A 67 -13.97 -7.43 -3.07
CA GLY A 67 -13.64 -6.27 -3.90
C GLY A 67 -12.14 -6.01 -3.90
N ILE A 68 -11.54 -5.76 -2.73
CA ILE A 68 -10.12 -5.41 -2.64
C ILE A 68 -9.22 -6.54 -3.16
N ILE A 69 -9.53 -7.81 -2.85
CA ILE A 69 -8.72 -8.93 -3.34
C ILE A 69 -8.93 -9.10 -4.84
N GLY A 70 -10.16 -9.00 -5.34
CA GLY A 70 -10.46 -9.11 -6.76
C GLY A 70 -9.78 -8.03 -7.60
N ASP A 71 -9.73 -6.80 -7.09
CA ASP A 71 -9.18 -5.64 -7.79
C ASP A 71 -7.64 -5.61 -7.78
N PHE A 72 -6.99 -6.14 -6.75
CA PHE A 72 -5.54 -6.01 -6.56
C PHE A 72 -4.74 -7.32 -6.64
N LYS A 73 -5.40 -8.48 -6.80
CA LYS A 73 -4.70 -9.78 -6.79
C LYS A 73 -3.58 -9.85 -7.83
N ASP A 74 -3.80 -9.32 -9.03
CA ASP A 74 -2.87 -9.50 -10.15
C ASP A 74 -1.58 -8.69 -9.91
N GLU A 75 -1.70 -7.43 -9.48
CA GLU A 75 -0.58 -6.58 -9.09
C GLU A 75 0.15 -7.14 -7.87
N PHE A 76 -0.62 -7.58 -6.87
CA PHE A 76 -0.06 -8.16 -5.65
C PHE A 76 0.76 -9.41 -5.97
N PHE A 77 0.20 -10.37 -6.71
CA PHE A 77 0.92 -11.59 -7.07
C PHE A 77 2.07 -11.30 -8.02
N TYR A 78 1.96 -10.35 -8.94
CA TYR A 78 3.09 -9.93 -9.74
C TYR A 78 4.27 -9.43 -8.87
N VAL A 79 4.02 -8.48 -7.97
CA VAL A 79 5.04 -7.89 -7.11
C VAL A 79 5.60 -8.92 -6.14
N ALA A 80 4.74 -9.72 -5.50
CA ALA A 80 5.16 -10.80 -4.61
C ALA A 80 6.01 -11.83 -5.36
N GLY A 81 5.65 -12.14 -6.61
CA GLY A 81 6.46 -12.96 -7.52
C GLY A 81 7.88 -12.42 -7.66
N LYS A 82 8.00 -11.13 -7.96
CA LYS A 82 9.31 -10.51 -8.22
C LYS A 82 10.15 -10.30 -6.98
N LEU A 83 9.53 -9.98 -5.85
CA LEU A 83 10.23 -9.49 -4.67
C LEU A 83 10.26 -10.51 -3.53
N ILE A 84 9.17 -11.25 -3.30
CA ILE A 84 9.02 -12.12 -2.11
C ILE A 84 9.31 -13.56 -2.47
N VAL A 85 8.62 -14.13 -3.45
CA VAL A 85 8.73 -15.55 -3.85
C VAL A 85 9.72 -15.75 -5.01
N ASN A 86 10.63 -14.81 -5.19
CA ASN A 86 11.73 -14.94 -6.14
C ASN A 86 12.70 -16.03 -5.64
N PRO A 87 13.22 -16.91 -6.51
CA PRO A 87 14.18 -17.93 -6.10
C PRO A 87 15.42 -17.39 -5.38
N GLU A 88 15.98 -16.26 -5.81
CA GLU A 88 17.14 -15.64 -5.15
C GLU A 88 16.80 -15.13 -3.75
N GLU A 89 15.66 -14.46 -3.61
CA GLU A 89 15.18 -13.96 -2.32
C GLU A 89 14.89 -15.14 -1.37
N MET A 90 14.01 -16.05 -1.77
CA MET A 90 13.56 -17.16 -0.94
C MET A 90 14.72 -18.06 -0.48
N CYS A 91 15.65 -18.39 -1.38
CA CYS A 91 16.78 -19.22 -1.00
C CYS A 91 17.76 -18.49 -0.09
N SER A 92 17.92 -17.17 -0.25
CA SER A 92 18.79 -16.37 0.63
C SER A 92 18.22 -16.22 2.04
N LEU A 93 16.89 -16.28 2.19
CA LEU A 93 16.21 -16.30 3.48
C LEU A 93 16.25 -17.67 4.17
N LEU A 94 16.18 -18.76 3.40
CA LEU A 94 16.07 -20.12 3.94
C LEU A 94 17.43 -20.76 4.24
N ILE A 95 18.47 -20.43 3.46
CA ILE A 95 19.79 -21.05 3.54
C ILE A 95 20.86 -19.95 3.57
N GLN A 96 21.74 -20.01 4.56
CA GLN A 96 22.84 -19.07 4.70
C GLN A 96 23.74 -19.09 3.45
N ASP A 97 24.13 -17.91 2.97
CA ASP A 97 25.01 -17.72 1.81
C ASP A 97 24.47 -18.32 0.49
N CYS A 98 23.14 -18.49 0.35
CA CYS A 98 22.50 -19.08 -0.83
C CYS A 98 21.60 -18.08 -1.60
N GLY A 99 22.18 -17.35 -2.55
CA GLY A 99 21.46 -16.37 -3.37
C GLY A 99 21.70 -14.93 -2.93
N THR A 100 21.13 -13.98 -3.67
CA THR A 100 21.27 -12.54 -3.39
C THR A 100 19.91 -11.93 -3.02
N PRO A 101 19.71 -11.48 -1.77
CA PRO A 101 18.47 -10.82 -1.37
C PRO A 101 18.16 -9.63 -2.29
N ILE A 102 16.93 -9.60 -2.80
CA ILE A 102 16.37 -8.54 -3.64
C ILE A 102 15.64 -7.52 -2.77
N LEU A 103 14.89 -8.02 -1.78
CA LEU A 103 14.25 -7.17 -0.78
C LEU A 103 15.32 -6.71 0.20
N GLU A 104 15.99 -5.62 -0.15
CA GLU A 104 16.86 -4.90 0.77
C GLU A 104 16.02 -4.10 1.79
N LEU A 105 15.24 -4.82 2.62
CA LEU A 105 14.46 -4.24 3.71
C LEU A 105 15.43 -3.54 4.68
N GLY A 106 15.50 -2.21 4.60
CA GLY A 106 16.46 -1.40 5.36
C GLY A 106 17.73 -1.02 4.59
N SER A 107 17.71 -1.03 3.26
CA SER A 107 18.84 -0.54 2.47
C SER A 107 19.15 0.93 2.78
N ASN A 108 20.43 1.20 3.03
CA ASN A 108 20.94 2.55 3.25
C ASN A 108 21.52 3.06 1.93
N TRP A 109 20.69 3.70 1.13
CA TRP A 109 21.15 4.41 -0.06
C TRP A 109 21.49 5.86 0.28
N THR A 110 22.50 6.40 -0.39
CA THR A 110 22.90 7.80 -0.26
C THR A 110 22.75 8.49 -1.60
N ILE A 111 22.15 9.68 -1.61
CA ILE A 111 22.19 10.57 -2.78
C ILE A 111 23.44 11.45 -2.66
N PRO A 112 24.43 11.36 -3.57
CA PRO A 112 25.57 12.24 -3.54
C PRO A 112 25.12 13.67 -3.88
N ILE A 113 25.34 14.60 -2.94
CA ILE A 113 25.13 16.03 -3.17
C ILE A 113 26.45 16.62 -3.65
N HIS A 114 26.48 17.03 -4.92
CA HIS A 114 27.69 17.61 -5.52
C HIS A 114 27.87 19.08 -5.13
N GLY A 115 29.14 19.50 -5.04
CA GLY A 115 29.52 20.87 -4.71
C GLY A 115 29.69 21.12 -3.22
N ASN A 116 30.09 22.35 -2.89
CA ASN A 116 30.26 22.76 -1.50
C ASN A 116 28.96 23.37 -0.97
N LYS A 117 28.63 23.09 0.29
CA LYS A 117 27.51 23.74 0.98
C LYS A 117 27.73 25.27 0.97
N PRO A 118 26.82 26.07 0.38
CA PRO A 118 26.96 27.52 0.42
C PRO A 118 26.84 28.04 1.86
N PRO A 119 27.41 29.21 2.18
CA PRO A 119 27.20 29.86 3.47
C PRO A 119 25.70 30.03 3.75
N VAL A 120 25.28 29.74 4.97
CA VAL A 120 23.87 29.89 5.36
C VAL A 120 23.53 31.37 5.40
N THR A 121 22.57 31.79 4.59
CA THR A 121 22.01 33.14 4.58
C THR A 121 20.61 33.11 5.16
N VAL A 122 20.37 33.85 6.25
CA VAL A 122 19.02 34.04 6.79
C VAL A 122 18.28 35.00 5.86
N PRO A 123 17.10 34.63 5.32
CA PRO A 123 16.31 35.55 4.51
C PRO A 123 15.90 36.77 5.34
N ASN A 124 16.03 37.96 4.75
CA ASN A 124 15.45 39.17 5.35
C ASN A 124 13.92 39.09 5.27
N LEU A 125 13.24 39.67 6.25
CA LEU A 125 11.80 39.84 6.17
C LEU A 125 11.45 40.67 4.91
N PRO A 126 10.46 40.23 4.12
CA PRO A 126 10.04 40.98 2.94
C PRO A 126 9.45 42.33 3.37
N ASP A 127 9.76 43.37 2.60
CA ASP A 127 9.24 44.71 2.80
C ASP A 127 7.69 44.70 2.69
N PRO A 128 6.96 45.08 3.75
CA PRO A 128 5.50 45.04 3.77
C PRO A 128 4.81 45.90 2.71
N SER A 129 5.52 46.88 2.12
CA SER A 129 5.02 47.73 1.04
C SER A 129 5.07 47.08 -0.34
N LYS A 130 5.75 45.94 -0.49
CA LYS A 130 5.88 45.24 -1.76
C LYS A 130 4.64 44.41 -2.08
N PRO A 131 4.34 44.18 -3.38
CA PRO A 131 3.28 43.27 -3.79
C PRO A 131 3.47 41.88 -3.19
N LYS A 132 2.36 41.23 -2.83
CA LYS A 132 2.35 39.87 -2.30
C LYS A 132 1.71 38.96 -3.32
N LEU A 133 2.22 37.73 -3.42
CA LEU A 133 1.55 36.67 -4.14
C LEU A 133 0.53 36.01 -3.22
N LYS A 134 -0.70 35.84 -3.71
CA LYS A 134 -1.72 35.02 -3.06
C LYS A 134 -1.82 33.69 -3.79
N VAL A 135 -1.39 32.63 -3.11
CA VAL A 135 -1.46 31.25 -3.60
C VAL A 135 -2.58 30.54 -2.87
N LEU A 136 -3.56 30.04 -3.61
CA LEU A 136 -4.55 29.10 -3.11
C LEU A 136 -3.90 27.72 -3.07
N HIS A 137 -4.10 26.95 -2.01
CA HIS A 137 -3.63 25.57 -1.93
C HIS A 137 -4.80 24.68 -1.54
N ILE A 138 -5.15 23.75 -2.44
CA ILE A 138 -6.20 22.76 -2.23
C ILE A 138 -5.55 21.39 -2.36
N SER A 139 -5.80 20.53 -1.38
CA SER A 139 -5.34 19.14 -1.37
C SER A 139 -6.44 18.25 -0.80
N ASP A 140 -6.35 16.95 -1.08
CA ASP A 140 -7.17 15.92 -0.44
C ASP A 140 -8.68 16.19 -0.56
N ILE A 141 -9.13 16.61 -1.76
CA ILE A 141 -10.53 16.98 -1.99
C ILE A 141 -11.45 15.78 -1.71
N HIS A 142 -11.01 14.56 -2.06
CA HIS A 142 -11.71 13.32 -1.71
C HIS A 142 -13.22 13.38 -2.02
N ILE A 143 -13.52 13.47 -3.32
CA ILE A 143 -14.89 13.60 -3.82
C ILE A 143 -15.47 12.21 -4.00
N ASP A 144 -16.56 11.94 -3.31
CA ASP A 144 -17.32 10.72 -3.55
C ASP A 144 -18.49 10.98 -4.50
N SER A 145 -18.36 10.43 -5.71
CA SER A 145 -19.43 10.45 -6.72
C SER A 145 -20.67 9.65 -6.33
N GLN A 146 -20.55 8.77 -5.33
CA GLN A 146 -21.61 7.93 -4.81
C GLN A 146 -22.23 8.50 -3.53
N TYR A 147 -21.76 9.64 -3.00
CA TYR A 147 -22.29 10.19 -1.76
C TYR A 147 -23.81 10.44 -1.88
N LEU A 148 -24.59 9.83 -1.00
CA LEU A 148 -26.04 9.89 -1.00
C LEU A 148 -26.55 10.50 0.30
N PRO A 149 -27.01 11.77 0.29
CA PRO A 149 -27.66 12.34 1.46
C PRO A 149 -28.86 11.48 1.91
N GLY A 150 -28.93 11.19 3.20
CA GLY A 150 -29.96 10.32 3.74
C GLY A 150 -29.50 8.90 4.06
N SER A 151 -28.40 8.42 3.46
CA SER A 151 -27.86 7.08 3.74
C SER A 151 -27.23 6.99 5.14
N GLU A 152 -26.79 5.80 5.54
CA GLU A 152 -26.04 5.61 6.79
C GLU A 152 -24.68 6.28 6.72
N ALA A 153 -24.34 7.02 7.77
CA ALA A 153 -23.06 7.73 7.91
C ALA A 153 -22.10 7.05 8.90
N GLU A 154 -22.62 6.20 9.79
CA GLU A 154 -21.83 5.39 10.74
C GLU A 154 -22.01 3.89 10.46
N CYS A 155 -21.56 3.45 9.28
CA CYS A 155 -21.58 2.05 8.86
C CYS A 155 -20.33 1.27 9.36
N SER A 156 -20.29 -0.05 9.15
CA SER A 156 -19.14 -0.90 9.45
C SER A 156 -18.08 -0.94 8.33
N GLU A 157 -18.37 -0.33 7.18
CA GLU A 157 -17.48 -0.32 6.02
C GLU A 157 -16.38 0.73 6.16
N PRO A 158 -15.25 0.60 5.41
CA PRO A 158 -14.20 1.62 5.38
C PRO A 158 -14.68 3.00 4.91
N GLU A 159 -15.77 3.04 4.15
CA GLU A 159 -16.33 4.25 3.53
C GLU A 159 -17.86 4.15 3.48
N CYS A 160 -18.53 5.06 4.20
CA CYS A 160 -19.98 5.15 4.41
C CYS A 160 -20.57 6.29 3.55
N CYS A 161 -21.77 6.76 3.91
CA CYS A 161 -22.49 7.83 3.19
C CYS A 161 -22.84 7.50 1.72
N ARG A 162 -22.86 6.21 1.36
CA ARG A 162 -23.17 5.70 0.01
C ARG A 162 -24.49 4.92 0.00
N PRO A 163 -25.07 4.66 -1.18
CA PRO A 163 -26.19 3.74 -1.30
C PRO A 163 -25.81 2.36 -0.73
N PRO A 164 -26.74 1.71 0.00
CA PRO A 164 -26.52 0.36 0.47
C PRO A 164 -26.26 -0.58 -0.71
N LYS A 165 -25.28 -1.47 -0.57
CA LYS A 165 -24.86 -2.37 -1.66
C LYS A 165 -25.69 -3.65 -1.70
N ASP A 166 -26.18 -4.08 -0.54
CA ASP A 166 -26.97 -5.31 -0.41
C ASP A 166 -28.41 -5.03 0.03
N GLN A 167 -29.36 -5.84 -0.48
CA GLN A 167 -30.76 -5.73 -0.09
C GLN A 167 -30.98 -6.01 1.41
N GLU A 168 -30.12 -6.81 2.06
CA GLU A 168 -30.20 -7.06 3.50
C GLU A 168 -29.92 -5.80 4.33
N GLU A 169 -29.08 -4.90 3.81
CA GLU A 169 -28.78 -3.59 4.40
C GLU A 169 -30.01 -2.66 4.32
N ILE A 170 -30.79 -2.77 3.23
CA ILE A 170 -32.09 -2.11 3.06
C ILE A 170 -33.15 -2.70 4.01
N VAL A 171 -33.07 -4.01 4.31
CA VAL A 171 -34.06 -4.75 5.11
C VAL A 171 -33.89 -4.54 6.62
N LEU A 172 -32.71 -4.11 7.10
CA LEU A 172 -32.47 -3.75 8.52
C LEU A 172 -32.94 -2.34 8.91
N GLY A 173 -33.38 -1.54 7.94
CA GLY A 173 -34.50 -0.62 8.12
C GLY A 173 -34.37 0.53 9.12
N ASN A 174 -33.18 0.92 9.60
CA ASN A 174 -33.00 2.20 10.29
C ASN A 174 -31.60 2.75 10.03
N VAL A 175 -31.52 3.81 9.22
CA VAL A 175 -30.40 4.74 9.22
C VAL A 175 -30.30 5.32 10.63
N ASN A 176 -29.26 4.96 11.37
CA ASN A 176 -28.99 5.44 12.71
C ASN A 176 -28.47 6.89 12.65
N VAL A 177 -27.50 7.14 11.76
CA VAL A 177 -26.98 8.48 11.50
C VAL A 177 -27.14 8.80 10.02
N SER A 178 -28.01 9.77 9.74
CA SER A 178 -28.31 10.16 8.36
C SER A 178 -27.22 11.08 7.79
N ALA A 179 -26.65 10.67 6.65
CA ALA A 179 -25.65 11.42 5.92
C ALA A 179 -26.19 12.80 5.50
N PRO A 180 -25.61 13.92 5.99
CA PRO A 180 -26.09 15.26 5.66
C PRO A 180 -25.80 15.62 4.21
N LYS A 181 -26.51 16.63 3.67
CA LYS A 181 -26.32 17.12 2.29
C LYS A 181 -24.88 17.55 1.97
N TRP A 182 -24.15 18.08 2.96
CA TRP A 182 -22.85 18.75 2.75
C TRP A 182 -21.65 17.92 3.22
N GLY A 183 -21.85 16.63 3.52
CA GLY A 183 -20.82 15.77 4.10
C GLY A 183 -21.09 15.45 5.57
N HIS A 184 -20.38 14.45 6.06
CA HIS A 184 -20.41 14.00 7.45
C HIS A 184 -18.97 13.93 7.99
N ILE A 185 -18.80 14.07 9.31
CA ILE A 185 -17.49 13.89 9.96
C ILE A 185 -17.38 12.42 10.33
N GLY A 186 -16.47 11.68 9.70
CA GLY A 186 -16.30 10.25 9.96
C GLY A 186 -15.72 9.53 8.75
N HIS A 187 -16.16 8.30 8.53
CA HIS A 187 -15.79 7.47 7.39
C HIS A 187 -16.59 7.87 6.13
N CYS A 188 -16.55 9.14 5.76
CA CYS A 188 -17.20 9.63 4.55
C CYS A 188 -16.35 10.69 3.84
N ASP A 189 -16.17 10.51 2.55
CA ASP A 189 -15.68 11.51 1.61
C ASP A 189 -16.77 12.59 1.33
N ILE A 190 -16.41 13.67 0.63
CA ILE A 190 -17.33 14.80 0.43
C ILE A 190 -18.24 14.61 -0.80
N PRO A 191 -19.50 15.08 -0.75
CA PRO A 191 -20.32 15.14 -1.95
C PRO A 191 -19.82 16.24 -2.91
N TYR A 192 -20.11 16.05 -4.19
CA TYR A 192 -19.83 17.06 -5.23
C TYR A 192 -20.38 18.45 -4.89
N ALA A 193 -21.53 18.52 -4.20
CA ALA A 193 -22.12 19.78 -3.75
C ALA A 193 -21.18 20.60 -2.85
N THR A 194 -20.42 19.95 -1.96
CA THR A 194 -19.47 20.61 -1.05
C THR A 194 -18.29 21.18 -1.81
N LEU A 195 -17.73 20.42 -2.76
CA LEU A 195 -16.70 20.90 -3.67
C LEU A 195 -17.17 22.14 -4.44
N GLU A 196 -18.33 22.06 -5.08
CA GLU A 196 -18.87 23.16 -5.87
C GLU A 196 -19.07 24.40 -5.01
N ASN A 197 -19.65 24.26 -3.82
CA ASN A 197 -19.85 25.36 -2.89
C ASN A 197 -18.52 26.00 -2.48
N MET A 198 -17.52 25.19 -2.13
CA MET A 198 -16.18 25.65 -1.79
C MET A 198 -15.58 26.47 -2.94
N LEU A 199 -15.58 25.94 -4.17
CA LEU A 199 -15.01 26.62 -5.34
C LEU A 199 -15.76 27.91 -5.67
N GLN A 200 -17.10 27.90 -5.58
CA GLN A 200 -17.91 29.11 -5.77
C GLN A 200 -17.62 30.16 -4.71
N HIS A 201 -17.44 29.77 -3.45
CA HIS A 201 -17.09 30.68 -2.37
C HIS A 201 -15.70 31.30 -2.59
N ILE A 202 -14.71 30.48 -2.94
CA ILE A 202 -13.36 30.94 -3.25
C ILE A 202 -13.38 31.95 -4.40
N SER A 203 -14.05 31.62 -5.51
CA SER A 203 -14.17 32.50 -6.67
C SER A 203 -14.84 33.84 -6.33
N LYS A 204 -15.84 33.84 -5.44
CA LYS A 204 -16.56 35.05 -5.02
C LYS A 204 -15.77 35.90 -4.02
N THR A 205 -15.07 35.28 -3.08
CA THR A 205 -14.41 35.96 -1.95
C THR A 205 -12.97 36.36 -2.27
N HIS A 206 -12.30 35.63 -3.15
CA HIS A 206 -10.88 35.77 -3.46
C HIS A 206 -10.65 35.96 -4.96
N SER A 207 -10.96 37.15 -5.46
CA SER A 207 -10.71 37.54 -6.86
C SER A 207 -9.25 37.91 -7.16
N ASP A 208 -8.39 37.92 -6.14
CA ASP A 208 -6.98 38.33 -6.17
C ASP A 208 -6.02 37.15 -5.97
N ILE A 209 -6.45 35.93 -6.31
CA ILE A 209 -5.58 34.75 -6.33
C ILE A 209 -4.69 34.80 -7.57
N ASP A 210 -3.38 34.67 -7.38
CA ASP A 210 -2.40 34.64 -8.47
C ASP A 210 -2.15 33.23 -8.99
N TYR A 211 -2.15 32.23 -8.10
CA TYR A 211 -1.89 30.82 -8.40
C TYR A 211 -2.73 29.89 -7.52
N ILE A 212 -3.02 28.69 -8.03
CA ILE A 212 -3.65 27.56 -7.32
C ILE A 212 -2.65 26.41 -7.30
#